data_AF-A0A3D0FSD6-F1
#
_entry.id   AF-A0A3D0FSD6-F1
#
_cell.length_a   1.000
_cell.length_b   1.000
_cell.length_c   1.000
_cell.angle_alpha   90.00
_cell.angle_beta   90.00
_cell.angle_gamma   90.00
#
_symmetry.space_group_name_H-M   'P 1'
#
loop_
_entity.id
_entity.type
_entity.pdbx_description
1 polymer ?
#
loop_
_entity_poly.entity_id
_entity_poly.type
_entity_poly.pdbx_seq_one_letter_code
_entity_poly.pdbx_strand_id
1 'polypeptide(L)'
;LRGTVLVGTPSKCIVELEMIDVHEVKEYSPKSFFLNTGAPHLVIFVEKLKDDDVLEQGKFWRHHPSFHGGTNVNFVQGNWGRSAIPEGVDLFVRTFERGVEDETYACGTGVTASAIAFHKLFQRNLYPSGTVSTRVQTIGDILDVKFDYNGEDEYSNIKLKGPATYVFTCEIEI
;
A
#
# COMPACT_ATOMS: atom_id res chain seq x y z
N LEU A 1 -8.95 -2.92 -13.84
CA LEU A 1 -8.71 -1.60 -13.23
C LEU A 1 -9.42 -0.54 -14.06
N ARG A 2 -10.21 0.31 -13.43
CA ARG A 2 -10.74 1.54 -14.03
C ARG A 2 -9.99 2.72 -13.41
N GLY A 3 -9.59 3.68 -14.24
CA GLY A 3 -8.84 4.84 -13.81
C GLY A 3 -9.42 6.12 -14.39
N THR A 4 -9.45 7.19 -13.60
CA THR A 4 -9.93 8.50 -14.00
C THR A 4 -8.86 9.55 -13.77
N VAL A 5 -8.65 10.43 -14.74
CA VAL A 5 -7.82 11.63 -14.58
C VAL A 5 -8.66 12.70 -13.88
N LEU A 6 -8.24 13.12 -12.69
CA LEU A 6 -8.99 14.11 -11.89
C LEU A 6 -8.64 15.54 -12.30
N VAL A 7 -7.35 15.85 -12.33
CA VAL A 7 -6.80 17.19 -12.66
C VAL A 7 -5.40 17.00 -13.24
N GLY A 8 -5.02 17.80 -14.23
CA GLY A 8 -3.64 17.81 -14.71
C GLY A 8 -3.46 18.41 -16.11
N THR A 9 -2.22 18.33 -16.57
CA THR A 9 -1.85 18.51 -17.97
C THR A 9 -1.65 17.15 -18.64
N PRO A 10 -1.48 17.09 -19.98
CA PRO A 10 -1.12 15.84 -20.65
C PRO A 10 0.18 15.20 -20.15
N SER A 11 1.08 15.98 -19.53
CA SER A 11 2.37 15.49 -19.03
C SER A 11 2.37 15.10 -17.55
N LYS A 12 1.54 15.73 -16.71
CA LYS A 12 1.45 15.46 -15.28
C LYS A 12 0.01 15.61 -14.81
N CYS A 13 -0.51 14.58 -14.18
CA CYS A 13 -1.88 14.58 -13.67
C CYS A 13 -2.02 13.83 -12.35
N ILE A 14 -3.13 14.07 -11.67
CA ILE A 14 -3.60 13.25 -10.56
C ILE A 14 -4.59 12.26 -11.13
N VAL A 15 -4.35 10.98 -10.86
CA VAL A 15 -5.24 9.88 -11.24
C VAL A 15 -5.86 9.27 -10.01
N GLU A 16 -7.08 8.77 -10.16
CA GLU A 16 -7.74 7.89 -9.20
C GLU A 16 -8.02 6.55 -9.86
N LEU A 17 -7.61 5.48 -9.20
CA LEU A 17 -7.80 4.09 -9.64
C LEU A 17 -8.79 3.39 -8.71
N GLU A 18 -9.71 2.65 -9.31
CA GLU A 18 -10.56 1.69 -8.60
C GLU A 18 -9.78 0.40 -8.37
N MET A 19 -9.58 0.07 -7.10
CA MET A 19 -8.94 -1.16 -6.63
C MET A 19 -10.02 -2.23 -6.39
N ILE A 20 -9.59 -3.49 -6.25
CA ILE A 20 -10.53 -4.57 -5.90
C ILE A 20 -10.99 -4.41 -4.45
N ASP A 21 -12.20 -4.90 -4.17
CA ASP A 21 -12.69 -5.04 -2.80
C ASP A 21 -11.86 -6.09 -2.04
N VAL A 22 -11.76 -5.92 -0.72
CA VAL A 22 -11.03 -6.83 0.17
C VAL A 22 -12.01 -7.35 1.21
N HIS A 23 -12.16 -8.67 1.24
CA HIS A 23 -13.10 -9.38 2.12
C HIS A 23 -12.37 -10.19 3.22
N GLU A 24 -11.04 -10.09 3.27
CA GLU A 24 -10.24 -10.85 4.23
C GLU A 24 -8.93 -10.13 4.55
N VAL A 25 -8.65 -9.94 5.85
CA VAL A 25 -7.38 -9.42 6.36
C VAL A 25 -6.88 -10.37 7.44
N LYS A 26 -5.98 -11.28 7.07
CA LYS A 26 -5.45 -12.31 7.97
C LYS A 26 -4.35 -11.73 8.86
N GLU A 27 -4.46 -11.89 10.18
CA GLU A 27 -3.33 -11.63 11.07
C GLU A 27 -2.30 -12.77 10.90
N TYR A 28 -1.06 -12.42 10.57
CA TYR A 28 0.03 -13.40 10.43
C TYR A 28 0.84 -13.53 11.72
N SER A 29 1.11 -12.40 12.35
CA SER A 29 1.76 -12.28 13.66
C SER A 29 1.32 -10.95 14.29
N PRO A 30 1.63 -10.69 15.57
CA PRO A 30 1.41 -9.37 16.14
C PRO A 30 2.03 -8.30 15.22
N LYS A 31 1.25 -7.27 14.91
CA LYS A 31 1.66 -6.17 14.02
C LYS A 31 2.00 -6.60 12.58
N SER A 32 1.53 -7.75 12.10
CA SER A 32 1.68 -8.16 10.70
C SER A 32 0.42 -8.80 10.13
N PHE A 33 0.08 -8.43 8.90
CA PHE A 33 -1.15 -8.85 8.23
C PHE A 33 -0.88 -9.32 6.81
N PHE A 34 -1.66 -10.30 6.37
CA PHE A 34 -1.65 -10.81 5.01
C PHE A 34 -3.01 -10.57 4.35
N LEU A 35 -3.00 -9.95 3.17
CA LEU A 35 -4.20 -9.62 2.40
C LEU A 35 -3.88 -9.51 0.92
N ASN A 36 -4.92 -9.52 0.09
CA ASN A 36 -4.82 -9.43 -1.36
C ASN A 36 -5.56 -8.21 -1.88
N THR A 37 -4.85 -7.32 -2.59
CA THR A 37 -5.38 -6.09 -3.19
C THR A 37 -5.22 -6.08 -4.71
N GLY A 38 -5.18 -7.27 -5.32
CA GLY A 38 -4.82 -7.54 -6.72
C GLY A 38 -3.50 -8.33 -6.82
N ALA A 39 -2.70 -8.30 -5.76
CA ALA A 39 -1.55 -9.15 -5.53
C ALA A 39 -1.46 -9.52 -4.03
N PRO A 40 -0.80 -10.63 -3.66
CA PRO A 40 -0.59 -10.98 -2.25
C PRO A 40 0.39 -9.99 -1.61
N HIS A 41 0.06 -9.52 -0.40
CA HIS A 41 0.88 -8.62 0.39
C HIS A 41 0.98 -9.12 1.83
N LEU A 42 2.22 -9.24 2.32
CA LEU A 42 2.52 -9.26 3.74
C LEU A 42 2.84 -7.82 4.17
N VAL A 43 2.08 -7.29 5.11
CA VAL A 43 2.26 -5.96 5.69
C VAL A 43 2.84 -6.14 7.09
N ILE A 44 4.00 -5.53 7.37
CA ILE A 44 4.71 -5.63 8.64
C ILE A 44 4.87 -4.22 9.21
N PHE A 45 4.33 -3.98 10.41
CA PHE A 45 4.48 -2.69 11.08
C PHE A 45 5.76 -2.62 11.91
N VAL A 46 6.57 -1.59 11.66
CA VAL A 46 7.88 -1.36 12.27
C VAL A 46 7.96 0.01 12.94
N GLU A 47 8.91 0.19 13.85
CA GLU A 47 9.08 1.45 14.59
C GLU A 47 9.97 2.47 13.86
N LYS A 48 10.97 2.03 13.10
CA LYS A 48 11.95 2.90 12.43
C LYS A 48 12.32 2.40 11.02
N LEU A 49 11.46 2.69 10.06
CA LEU A 49 11.55 2.19 8.70
C LEU A 49 12.69 2.81 7.87
N LYS A 50 13.11 4.04 8.20
CA LYS A 50 14.15 4.76 7.43
C LYS A 50 15.49 4.00 7.38
N ASP A 51 15.83 3.30 8.46
CA ASP A 51 17.11 2.60 8.59
C ASP A 51 16.98 1.08 8.44
N ASP A 52 15.77 0.59 8.11
CA ASP A 52 15.52 -0.84 7.94
C ASP A 52 16.10 -1.36 6.61
N ASP A 53 16.69 -2.56 6.67
CA ASP A 53 17.11 -3.31 5.48
C ASP A 53 15.90 -4.01 4.85
N VAL A 54 15.15 -3.23 4.06
CA VAL A 54 13.97 -3.71 3.31
C VAL A 54 14.36 -4.74 2.26
N LEU A 55 15.57 -4.66 1.71
CA LEU A 55 16.00 -5.56 0.65
C LEU A 55 16.25 -6.97 1.20
N GLU A 56 17.05 -7.10 2.25
CA GLU A 56 17.36 -8.39 2.86
C GLU A 56 16.11 -9.02 3.50
N GLN A 57 15.38 -8.25 4.32
CA GLN A 57 14.16 -8.75 4.96
C GLN A 57 13.05 -9.04 3.95
N GLY A 58 12.94 -8.21 2.91
CA GLY A 58 11.99 -8.39 1.81
C GLY A 58 12.23 -9.71 1.10
N LYS A 59 13.48 -10.03 0.74
CA LYS A 59 13.85 -11.32 0.15
C LYS A 59 13.50 -12.51 1.04
N PHE A 60 13.78 -12.40 2.33
CA PHE A 60 13.43 -13.45 3.28
C PHE A 60 11.91 -13.73 3.27
N TRP A 61 11.08 -12.70 3.45
CA TRP A 61 9.63 -12.86 3.51
C TRP A 61 9.00 -13.22 2.16
N ARG A 62 9.53 -12.69 1.05
CA ARG A 62 9.15 -13.01 -0.33
C ARG A 62 9.17 -14.50 -0.62
N HIS A 63 10.13 -15.22 -0.03
CA HIS A 63 10.33 -16.67 -0.21
C HIS A 63 9.93 -17.50 1.01
N HIS A 64 9.32 -16.89 2.02
CA HIS A 64 8.97 -17.61 3.24
C HIS A 64 7.97 -18.74 2.93
N PRO A 65 8.16 -19.96 3.49
CA PRO A 65 7.33 -21.13 3.16
C PRO A 65 5.82 -20.95 3.39
N SER A 66 5.43 -20.02 4.26
CA SER A 66 4.02 -19.67 4.50
C SER A 66 3.32 -19.05 3.28
N PHE A 67 4.06 -18.54 2.30
CA PHE A 67 3.51 -17.85 1.12
C PHE A 67 3.84 -18.64 -0.15
N HIS A 68 2.97 -19.58 -0.52
CA HIS A 68 3.14 -20.34 -1.76
C HIS A 68 3.09 -19.42 -2.99
N GLY A 69 4.11 -19.49 -3.85
CA GLY A 69 4.30 -18.53 -4.97
C GLY A 69 4.81 -17.15 -4.54
N GLY A 70 5.02 -16.98 -3.24
CA GLY A 70 5.50 -15.80 -2.53
C GLY A 70 4.63 -14.56 -2.61
N THR A 71 5.12 -13.49 -1.97
CA THR A 71 4.33 -12.30 -1.69
C THR A 71 5.15 -11.02 -1.91
N ASN A 72 4.46 -9.93 -2.18
CA ASN A 72 5.04 -8.60 -1.93
C ASN A 72 5.15 -8.40 -0.42
N VAL A 73 6.15 -7.64 0.02
CA VAL A 73 6.40 -7.38 1.43
C VAL A 73 6.43 -5.87 1.64
N ASN A 74 5.48 -5.36 2.41
CA ASN A 74 5.39 -3.95 2.75
C ASN A 74 5.81 -3.76 4.21
N PHE A 75 6.82 -2.93 4.43
CA PHE A 75 7.22 -2.48 5.76
C PHE A 75 6.60 -1.11 6.00
N VAL A 76 5.94 -0.94 7.14
CA VAL A 76 5.07 0.19 7.41
C VAL A 76 5.41 0.84 8.74
N GLN A 77 5.66 2.14 8.71
CA GLN A 77 5.80 2.97 9.88
C GLN A 77 4.74 4.07 9.84
N GLY A 78 3.97 4.29 10.91
CA GLY A 78 3.02 5.39 10.95
C GLY A 78 3.41 6.54 11.86
N ASN A 79 2.53 7.54 11.91
CA ASN A 79 2.72 8.79 12.66
C ASN A 79 2.74 8.62 14.20
N TRP A 80 2.57 7.40 14.73
CA TRP A 80 2.74 7.13 16.16
C TRP A 80 4.21 7.28 16.62
N GLY A 81 5.17 7.38 15.69
CA GLY A 81 6.57 7.77 15.96
C GLY A 81 6.80 9.27 15.74
N ARG A 82 7.37 9.97 16.74
CA ARG A 82 7.45 11.45 16.78
C ARG A 82 8.41 12.12 15.75
N SER A 83 9.05 11.41 14.81
CA SER A 83 10.15 12.02 14.04
C SER A 83 10.44 11.50 12.62
N ALA A 84 9.63 10.61 12.04
CA ALA A 84 10.04 9.92 10.81
C ALA A 84 9.17 10.15 9.57
N ILE A 85 7.95 10.67 9.70
CA ILE A 85 7.08 10.90 8.54
C ILE A 85 6.64 12.37 8.46
N PRO A 86 6.44 12.93 7.25
CA PRO A 86 6.04 14.32 7.07
C PRO A 86 4.71 14.66 7.77
N GLU A 87 4.52 15.94 8.10
CA GLU A 87 3.25 16.42 8.62
C GLU A 87 2.09 16.15 7.64
N GLY A 88 0.94 15.71 8.16
CA GLY A 88 -0.23 15.39 7.35
C GLY A 88 -0.11 14.10 6.54
N VAL A 89 0.85 13.23 6.87
CA VAL A 89 0.97 11.85 6.38
C VAL A 89 0.65 10.89 7.53
N ASP A 90 -0.07 9.81 7.24
CA ASP A 90 -0.45 8.79 8.22
C ASP A 90 0.59 7.67 8.29
N LEU A 91 1.08 7.24 7.13
CA LEU A 91 1.99 6.10 6.96
C LEU A 91 3.16 6.43 6.05
N PHE A 92 4.32 5.85 6.34
CA PHE A 92 5.44 5.67 5.42
C PHE A 92 5.58 4.18 5.11
N VAL A 93 5.64 3.86 3.82
CA VAL A 93 5.65 2.48 3.31
C VAL A 93 6.83 2.28 2.37
N ARG A 94 7.57 1.19 2.59
CA ARG A 94 8.61 0.69 1.70
C ARG A 94 8.25 -0.73 1.29
N THR A 95 8.40 -1.06 0.01
CA THR A 95 7.90 -2.33 -0.54
C THR A 95 9.01 -3.07 -1.26
N PHE A 96 9.22 -4.32 -0.86
CA PHE A 96 9.91 -5.31 -1.69
C PHE A 96 8.88 -5.97 -2.61
N GLU A 97 9.07 -5.83 -3.92
CA GLU A 97 8.06 -6.18 -4.91
C GLU A 97 8.36 -7.51 -5.59
N ARG A 98 7.42 -8.44 -5.48
CA ARG A 98 7.45 -9.74 -6.14
C ARG A 98 7.43 -9.56 -7.66
N GLY A 99 8.35 -10.21 -8.36
CA GLY A 99 8.49 -10.13 -9.82
C GLY A 99 9.43 -9.01 -10.29
N VAL A 100 9.65 -7.98 -9.47
CA VAL A 100 10.79 -7.06 -9.61
C VAL A 100 11.99 -7.61 -8.83
N GLU A 101 11.73 -8.29 -7.71
CA GLU A 101 12.72 -8.88 -6.81
C GLU A 101 13.68 -7.86 -6.20
N ASP A 102 13.19 -6.64 -6.01
CA ASP A 102 13.89 -5.50 -5.42
C ASP A 102 12.91 -4.55 -4.70
N GLU A 103 13.45 -3.56 -4.01
CA GLU A 103 12.69 -2.44 -3.46
C GLU A 103 12.22 -1.48 -4.58
N THR A 104 10.92 -1.21 -4.63
CA THR A 104 10.34 -0.29 -5.62
C THR A 104 9.99 1.05 -5.01
N TYR A 105 10.01 2.12 -5.81
CA TYR A 105 9.74 3.46 -5.31
C TYR A 105 8.28 3.67 -4.86
N ALA A 106 7.35 2.94 -5.47
CA ALA A 106 5.95 2.89 -5.05
C ALA A 106 5.30 1.61 -5.60
N CYS A 107 4.47 0.97 -4.80
CA CYS A 107 3.64 -0.16 -5.19
C CYS A 107 2.18 0.15 -4.84
N GLY A 108 1.34 0.43 -5.82
CA GLY A 108 -0.05 0.87 -5.59
C GLY A 108 -0.87 -0.13 -4.78
N THR A 109 -0.84 -1.41 -5.16
CA THR A 109 -1.54 -2.48 -4.43
C THR A 109 -0.98 -2.66 -3.01
N GLY A 110 0.34 -2.46 -2.82
CA GLY A 110 1.00 -2.55 -1.51
C GLY A 110 0.66 -1.39 -0.58
N VAL A 111 0.52 -0.19 -1.12
CA VAL A 111 0.05 0.99 -0.39
C VAL A 111 -1.40 0.82 0.03
N THR A 112 -2.28 0.33 -0.86
CA THR A 112 -3.66 -0.02 -0.51
C THR A 112 -3.72 -1.06 0.60
N ALA A 113 -2.91 -2.13 0.50
CA ALA A 113 -2.85 -3.17 1.51
C ALA A 113 -2.40 -2.63 2.88
N SER A 114 -1.43 -1.72 2.88
CA SER A 114 -0.90 -1.07 4.09
C SER A 114 -1.94 -0.19 4.79
N ALA A 115 -2.72 0.58 4.03
CA ALA A 115 -3.80 1.41 4.57
C ALA A 115 -4.92 0.56 5.22
N ILE A 116 -5.33 -0.53 4.59
CA ILE A 116 -6.33 -1.45 5.13
C ILE A 116 -5.83 -2.14 6.40
N ALA A 117 -4.58 -2.63 6.39
CA ALA A 117 -3.97 -3.23 7.57
C ALA A 117 -3.81 -2.24 8.73
N PHE A 118 -3.54 -0.96 8.43
CA PHE A 118 -3.45 0.10 9.43
C PHE A 118 -4.81 0.36 10.09
N HIS A 119 -5.86 0.43 9.27
CA HIS A 119 -7.21 0.54 9.79
C HIS A 119 -7.58 -0.64 10.70
N LYS A 120 -7.32 -1.88 10.24
CA LYS A 120 -7.53 -3.12 11.01
C LYS A 120 -6.85 -3.07 12.37
N LEU A 121 -5.58 -2.67 12.42
CA LEU A 121 -4.75 -2.70 13.62
C LEU A 121 -5.11 -1.60 14.62
N PHE A 122 -5.39 -0.38 14.17
CA PHE A 122 -5.46 0.79 15.04
C PHE A 122 -6.79 1.54 15.04
N GLN A 123 -7.57 1.47 13.97
CA GLN A 123 -8.72 2.38 13.77
C GLN A 123 -10.07 1.67 13.78
N ARG A 124 -10.11 0.33 13.64
CA ARG A 124 -11.35 -0.44 13.54
C ARG A 124 -12.35 -0.19 14.67
N ASN A 125 -11.86 0.04 15.89
CA ASN A 125 -12.74 0.32 17.03
C ASN A 125 -13.24 1.78 17.07
N LEU A 126 -12.53 2.70 16.39
CA LEU A 126 -12.90 4.11 16.28
C LEU A 126 -13.88 4.35 15.12
N TYR A 127 -13.75 3.55 14.05
CA TYR A 127 -14.59 3.60 12.85
C TYR A 127 -15.16 2.20 12.57
N PRO A 128 -16.21 1.77 13.30
CA PRO A 128 -16.78 0.43 13.13
C PRO A 128 -17.48 0.26 11.78
N SER A 129 -17.84 1.36 11.13
CA SER A 129 -18.25 1.43 9.73
C SER A 129 -18.06 2.85 9.18
N GLY A 130 -18.03 2.97 7.86
CA GLY A 130 -17.98 4.24 7.15
C GLY A 130 -16.73 4.40 6.29
N THR A 131 -16.54 5.61 5.79
CA THR A 131 -15.48 5.94 4.85
C THR A 131 -14.19 6.33 5.59
N VAL A 132 -13.10 5.66 5.27
CA VAL A 132 -11.77 5.90 5.83
C VAL A 132 -10.84 6.40 4.73
N SER A 133 -9.94 7.30 5.09
CA SER A 133 -8.90 7.81 4.21
C SER A 133 -7.55 7.73 4.91
N THR A 134 -6.51 7.37 4.18
CA THR A 134 -5.14 7.26 4.69
C THR A 134 -4.17 7.85 3.67
N ARG A 135 -3.34 8.79 4.11
CA ARG A 135 -2.26 9.38 3.31
C ARG A 135 -0.97 8.61 3.54
N VAL A 136 -0.40 8.09 2.46
CA VAL A 136 0.72 7.16 2.49
C VAL A 136 1.90 7.74 1.71
N GLN A 137 3.00 8.01 2.41
CA GLN A 137 4.28 8.33 1.79
C GLN A 137 4.94 7.03 1.33
N THR A 138 5.40 7.00 0.08
CA THR A 138 6.30 5.98 -0.46
C THR A 138 7.71 6.55 -0.63
N ILE A 139 8.65 5.87 -1.28
CA ILE A 139 9.95 6.48 -1.62
C ILE A 139 9.76 7.56 -2.71
N GLY A 140 8.85 7.30 -3.66
CA GLY A 140 8.58 8.21 -4.78
C GLY A 140 7.62 9.35 -4.39
N ASP A 141 6.37 8.99 -4.12
CA ASP A 141 5.26 9.95 -4.02
C ASP A 141 4.38 9.70 -2.78
N ILE A 142 3.55 10.70 -2.47
CA ILE A 142 2.43 10.56 -1.52
C ILE A 142 1.20 10.10 -2.29
N LEU A 143 0.59 9.01 -1.82
CA LEU A 143 -0.64 8.46 -2.36
C LEU A 143 -1.74 8.57 -1.29
N ASP A 144 -2.98 8.80 -1.72
CA ASP A 144 -4.14 8.76 -0.84
C ASP A 144 -4.94 7.48 -1.12
N VAL A 145 -5.21 6.69 -0.08
CA VAL A 145 -6.08 5.52 -0.16
C VAL A 145 -7.38 5.85 0.56
N LYS A 146 -8.51 5.60 -0.10
CA LYS A 146 -9.84 5.76 0.47
C LYS A 146 -10.64 4.49 0.28
N PHE A 147 -11.40 4.07 1.29
CA PHE A 147 -12.28 2.90 1.20
C PHE A 147 -13.48 3.06 2.14
N ASP A 148 -14.54 2.34 1.84
CA ASP A 148 -15.67 2.15 2.73
C ASP A 148 -15.48 0.85 3.51
N TYR A 149 -15.56 0.93 4.84
CA TYR A 149 -15.50 -0.21 5.73
C TYR A 149 -16.91 -0.54 6.25
N ASN A 150 -17.33 -1.79 6.06
CA ASN A 150 -18.70 -2.23 6.38
C ASN A 150 -18.77 -3.16 7.61
N GLY A 151 -17.66 -3.36 8.32
CA GLY A 151 -17.55 -4.35 9.41
C GLY A 151 -16.88 -5.65 8.95
N GLU A 152 -16.47 -6.51 9.90
CA GLU A 152 -16.01 -7.88 9.63
C GLU A 152 -14.93 -8.05 8.53
N ASP A 153 -14.01 -7.08 8.40
CA ASP A 153 -12.97 -7.03 7.35
C ASP A 153 -13.49 -6.87 5.92
N GLU A 154 -14.70 -6.32 5.77
CA GLU A 154 -15.30 -5.94 4.49
C GLU A 154 -14.90 -4.51 4.11
N TYR A 155 -14.02 -4.41 3.12
CA TYR A 155 -13.54 -3.16 2.55
C TYR A 155 -13.97 -3.05 1.08
N SER A 156 -14.67 -1.97 0.75
CA SER A 156 -15.25 -1.75 -0.59
C SER A 156 -15.01 -0.34 -1.10
N ASN A 157 -15.34 -0.09 -2.36
CA ASN A 157 -15.17 1.23 -3.01
C ASN A 157 -13.75 1.77 -2.86
N ILE A 158 -12.77 0.86 -2.95
CA ILE A 158 -11.38 1.15 -2.66
C ILE A 158 -10.80 1.99 -3.79
N LYS A 159 -10.31 3.17 -3.45
CA LYS A 159 -9.76 4.16 -4.36
C LYS A 159 -8.32 4.45 -3.99
N LEU A 160 -7.43 4.36 -4.98
CA LEU A 160 -6.04 4.79 -4.88
C LEU A 160 -5.85 6.04 -5.73
N LYS A 161 -5.41 7.13 -5.11
CA LYS A 161 -5.20 8.41 -5.78
C LYS A 161 -3.75 8.86 -5.64
N GLY A 162 -3.16 9.33 -6.74
CA GLY A 162 -1.77 9.78 -6.74
C GLY A 162 -1.36 10.47 -8.05
N PRO A 163 -0.12 10.98 -8.11
CA PRO A 163 0.41 11.57 -9.33
C PRO A 163 0.73 10.51 -10.40
N ALA A 164 0.57 10.89 -11.66
CA ALA A 164 1.04 10.17 -12.82
C ALA A 164 1.74 11.14 -13.77
N THR A 165 2.87 10.71 -14.34
CA THR A 165 3.65 11.51 -15.30
C THR A 165 3.78 10.73 -16.60
N TYR A 166 3.35 11.34 -17.71
CA TYR A 166 3.61 10.80 -19.03
C TYR A 166 5.09 11.01 -19.37
N VAL A 167 5.77 9.95 -19.80
CA VAL A 167 7.20 10.00 -20.14
C VAL A 167 7.39 10.04 -21.66
N PHE A 168 6.94 9.02 -22.38
CA PHE A 168 6.99 8.96 -23.84
C PHE A 168 6.01 7.90 -24.37
N THR A 169 5.82 7.90 -25.70
CA THR A 169 5.14 6.84 -26.45
C THR A 169 6.11 6.37 -27.52
N CYS A 170 6.23 5.06 -27.74
CA CYS A 170 7.00 4.48 -28.83
C CYS A 170 6.25 3.32 -29.47
N GLU A 171 6.58 3.03 -30.72
CA GLU A 171 6.19 1.80 -31.41
C GLU A 171 7.39 0.84 -31.41
N ILE A 172 7.16 -0.43 -31.11
CA ILE A 172 8.19 -1.48 -31.09
C ILE A 172 7.73 -2.59 -32.03
N GLU A 173 8.56 -2.95 -33.01
CA GLU A 173 8.40 -4.17 -33.79
C GLU A 173 9.06 -5.34 -33.05
N ILE A 174 8.34 -6.45 -32.91
CA ILE A 174 8.77 -7.67 -32.21
C ILE A 174 9.30 -8.68 -33.21
#